data_AF-A0A653VAY2-F1
#
_entry.id   AF-A0A653VAY2-F1
#
_cell.length_a   1.000
_cell.length_b   1.000
_cell.length_c   1.000
_cell.angle_alpha   90.00
_cell.angle_beta   90.00
_cell.angle_gamma   90.00
#
_symmetry.space_group_name_H-M   'P 1'
#
loop_
_entity.id
_entity.type
_entity.pdbx_description
1 polymer ?
#
loop_
_entity_poly.entity_id
_entity_poly.type
_entity_poly.pdbx_seq_one_letter_code
_entity_poly.pdbx_strand_id
1 'polypeptide(L)'
;MRLFTEEQESFIRSHATGLLNQELADLINQKFDLNVTRQQVKSWKRHRKISSGLSNHFPKGHVPLNKGTRGLYNVGGNKTSFKPGHKPANYKPVGYERVDRDGYILIKVSDDGPWQKRWKHKHKMVWEEENGPIPSGHCLIFLDGNKINVKLDNLQLITRQQLARLNQNKLIANDPEITKTGIVMAAIYSKIGELKRESKQ
;
A
#
# COMPACT_ATOMS: atom_id res chain seq x y z
N MET A 1 -33.21 -20.42 6.64
CA MET A 1 -34.40 -20.52 5.77
C MET A 1 -34.07 -21.39 4.58
N ARG A 2 -34.90 -22.40 4.28
CA ARG A 2 -34.70 -23.29 3.12
C ARG A 2 -35.16 -22.54 1.87
N LEU A 3 -34.28 -22.42 0.87
CA LEU A 3 -34.56 -21.66 -0.36
C LEU A 3 -35.41 -22.46 -1.36
N PHE A 4 -35.30 -23.79 -1.35
CA PHE A 4 -35.95 -24.67 -2.32
C PHE A 4 -36.68 -25.82 -1.60
N THR A 5 -37.83 -26.23 -2.13
CA THR A 5 -38.55 -27.44 -1.71
C THR A 5 -37.80 -28.70 -2.14
N GLU A 6 -38.13 -29.87 -1.58
CA GLU A 6 -37.45 -31.13 -1.94
C GLU A 6 -37.55 -31.48 -3.41
N GLU A 7 -38.70 -31.19 -4.02
CA GLU A 7 -38.93 -31.34 -5.45
C GLU A 7 -38.03 -30.40 -6.29
N GLN A 8 -37.88 -29.15 -5.86
CA GLN A 8 -37.01 -28.19 -6.53
C GLN A 8 -35.54 -28.59 -6.37
N GLU A 9 -35.13 -29.08 -5.19
CA GLU A 9 -33.76 -29.53 -4.95
C GLU A 9 -33.40 -30.77 -5.78
N SER A 10 -34.33 -31.71 -5.95
CA SER A 10 -34.12 -32.89 -6.81
C SER A 10 -33.99 -32.49 -8.27
N PHE A 11 -34.81 -31.55 -8.73
CA PHE A 11 -34.72 -30.99 -10.07
C PHE A 11 -33.40 -30.25 -10.32
N ILE A 12 -32.95 -29.43 -9.36
CA ILE A 12 -31.67 -28.72 -9.47
C ILE A 12 -30.52 -29.72 -9.56
N ARG A 13 -30.55 -30.82 -8.79
CA ARG A 13 -29.48 -31.83 -8.83
C ARG A 13 -29.40 -32.56 -10.16
N SER A 14 -30.53 -32.85 -10.81
CA SER A 14 -30.53 -33.52 -12.12
C SER A 14 -30.13 -32.61 -13.28
N HIS A 15 -30.30 -31.29 -13.14
CA HIS A 15 -30.02 -30.32 -14.22
C HIS A 15 -28.78 -29.45 -13.97
N ALA A 16 -28.12 -29.55 -12.81
CA ALA A 16 -26.99 -28.69 -12.47
C ALA A 16 -25.73 -28.91 -13.35
N THR A 17 -25.54 -30.12 -13.86
CA THR A 17 -24.39 -30.50 -14.69
C THR A 17 -24.49 -29.86 -16.07
N GLY A 18 -23.41 -29.22 -16.54
CA GLY A 18 -23.34 -28.59 -17.86
C GLY A 18 -23.97 -27.20 -17.96
N LEU A 19 -24.72 -26.74 -16.95
CA LEU A 19 -25.37 -25.42 -16.97
C LEU A 19 -24.63 -24.37 -16.14
N LEU A 20 -24.56 -23.15 -16.68
CA LEU A 20 -24.15 -21.96 -15.94
C LEU A 20 -25.20 -21.65 -14.87
N ASN A 21 -24.77 -20.99 -13.79
CA ASN A 21 -25.68 -20.63 -12.69
C ASN A 21 -26.79 -19.64 -13.12
N GLN A 22 -26.60 -18.91 -14.23
CA GLN A 22 -27.65 -18.05 -14.78
C GLN A 22 -28.71 -18.90 -15.47
N GLU A 23 -28.31 -19.74 -16.42
CA GLU A 23 -29.19 -20.66 -17.16
C GLU A 23 -29.99 -21.56 -16.22
N LEU A 24 -29.34 -22.07 -15.17
CA LEU A 24 -30.01 -22.87 -14.15
C LEU A 24 -31.03 -22.07 -13.34
N ALA A 25 -30.79 -20.78 -13.06
CA ALA A 25 -31.76 -19.92 -12.40
C ALA A 25 -32.98 -19.67 -13.30
N ASP A 26 -32.74 -19.39 -14.58
CA ASP A 26 -33.80 -19.16 -15.57
C ASP A 26 -34.68 -20.41 -15.73
N LEU A 27 -34.06 -21.60 -15.75
CA LEU A 27 -34.74 -22.90 -15.86
C LEU A 27 -35.55 -23.27 -14.60
N ILE A 28 -35.06 -22.91 -13.40
CA ILE A 28 -35.82 -23.04 -12.15
C ILE A 28 -37.03 -22.12 -12.15
N ASN A 29 -36.83 -20.86 -12.54
CA ASN A 29 -37.87 -19.83 -12.57
C ASN A 29 -38.98 -20.20 -13.56
N GLN A 30 -38.62 -20.68 -14.74
CA GLN A 30 -39.58 -21.13 -15.75
C GLN A 30 -40.39 -22.34 -15.29
N LYS A 31 -39.76 -23.33 -14.62
CA LYS A 31 -40.45 -24.57 -14.24
C LYS A 31 -41.37 -24.40 -13.03
N PHE A 32 -40.97 -23.60 -12.06
CA PHE A 32 -41.66 -23.51 -10.78
C PHE A 32 -42.32 -22.15 -10.53
N ASP A 33 -42.36 -21.28 -11.55
CA ASP A 33 -42.86 -19.91 -11.47
C ASP A 33 -42.25 -19.13 -10.29
N LEU A 34 -40.91 -19.16 -10.22
CA LEU A 34 -40.13 -18.52 -9.17
C LEU A 34 -39.38 -17.31 -9.69
N ASN A 35 -38.84 -16.51 -8.77
CA ASN A 35 -37.95 -15.41 -9.07
C ASN A 35 -36.61 -15.55 -8.30
N VAL A 36 -35.94 -16.67 -8.53
CA VAL A 36 -34.63 -16.95 -7.94
C VAL A 36 -33.52 -16.32 -8.77
N THR A 37 -32.59 -15.68 -8.09
CA THR A 37 -31.42 -15.03 -8.70
C THR A 37 -30.27 -16.01 -8.90
N ARG A 38 -29.41 -15.72 -9.89
CA ARG A 38 -28.13 -16.41 -10.11
C ARG A 38 -27.28 -16.55 -8.85
N GLN A 39 -27.27 -15.53 -7.99
CA GLN A 39 -26.46 -15.54 -6.77
C GLN A 39 -27.02 -16.51 -5.71
N GLN A 40 -28.35 -16.60 -5.61
CA GLN A 40 -29.03 -17.56 -4.74
C GLN A 40 -28.74 -19.00 -5.18
N VAL A 41 -28.85 -19.29 -6.49
CA VAL A 41 -28.48 -20.60 -7.06
C VAL A 41 -27.01 -20.93 -6.83
N LYS A 42 -26.10 -19.97 -7.10
CA LYS A 42 -24.65 -20.13 -6.86
C LYS A 42 -24.35 -20.46 -5.40
N SER A 43 -24.92 -19.69 -4.47
CA SER A 43 -24.69 -19.88 -3.04
C SER A 43 -25.25 -21.22 -2.56
N TRP A 44 -26.44 -21.59 -3.00
CA TRP A 44 -27.08 -22.86 -2.66
C TRP A 44 -26.27 -24.06 -3.15
N LYS A 45 -25.81 -24.05 -4.42
CA LYS A 45 -24.96 -25.10 -4.99
C LYS A 45 -23.63 -25.23 -4.25
N ARG A 46 -22.99 -24.09 -3.91
CA ARG A 46 -21.73 -24.06 -3.15
C ARG A 46 -21.87 -24.75 -1.80
N HIS A 47 -22.91 -24.43 -1.03
CA HIS A 47 -23.12 -25.03 0.31
C HIS A 47 -23.44 -26.53 0.25
N ARG A 48 -23.95 -27.01 -0.88
CA ARG A 48 -24.27 -28.43 -1.10
C ARG A 48 -23.23 -29.17 -1.95
N LYS A 49 -22.09 -28.55 -2.24
CA LYS A 49 -20.98 -29.11 -3.03
C LYS A 49 -21.42 -29.65 -4.41
N ILE A 50 -22.40 -28.99 -5.04
CA ILE A 50 -22.88 -29.35 -6.38
C ILE A 50 -22.08 -28.55 -7.41
N SER A 51 -21.35 -29.26 -8.28
CA SER A 51 -20.59 -28.66 -9.38
C SER A 51 -21.38 -28.72 -10.69
N SER A 52 -21.25 -27.69 -11.53
CA SER A 52 -21.73 -27.77 -12.93
C SER A 52 -20.78 -28.56 -13.83
N GLY A 53 -19.57 -28.88 -13.39
CA GLY A 53 -18.53 -29.47 -14.27
C GLY A 53 -18.01 -28.54 -15.36
N LEU A 54 -18.45 -27.29 -15.40
CA LEU A 54 -17.98 -26.27 -16.34
C LEU A 54 -16.62 -25.72 -15.91
N SER A 55 -15.70 -25.57 -16.86
CA SER A 55 -14.43 -24.88 -16.65
C SER A 55 -14.56 -23.41 -17.05
N ASN A 56 -14.18 -22.51 -16.15
CA ASN A 56 -14.11 -21.06 -16.43
C ASN A 56 -12.76 -20.64 -17.06
N HIS A 57 -11.92 -21.60 -17.46
CA HIS A 57 -10.65 -21.33 -18.13
C HIS A 57 -10.84 -21.41 -19.64
N PHE A 58 -10.09 -20.59 -20.37
CA PHE A 58 -10.02 -20.71 -21.82
C PHE A 58 -9.57 -22.12 -22.22
N PRO A 59 -10.19 -22.74 -23.24
CA PRO A 59 -9.80 -24.07 -23.68
C PRO A 59 -8.35 -24.07 -24.18
N LYS A 60 -7.67 -25.21 -24.08
CA LYS A 60 -6.30 -25.37 -24.59
C LYS A 60 -6.30 -25.04 -26.09
N GLY A 61 -5.47 -24.08 -26.49
CA GLY A 61 -5.44 -23.58 -27.88
C GLY A 61 -6.29 -22.33 -28.15
N HIS A 62 -7.00 -21.81 -27.16
CA HIS A 62 -7.73 -20.55 -27.30
C HIS A 62 -6.78 -19.40 -27.69
N VAL A 63 -7.08 -18.77 -28.83
CA VAL A 63 -6.37 -17.60 -29.33
C VAL A 63 -7.21 -16.36 -28.99
N PRO A 64 -6.71 -15.45 -28.13
CA PRO A 64 -7.38 -14.17 -27.88
C PRO A 64 -7.57 -13.37 -29.17
N LEU A 65 -8.68 -12.64 -29.28
CA LEU A 65 -9.02 -11.82 -30.45
C LEU A 65 -7.90 -10.84 -30.86
N ASN A 66 -7.13 -10.37 -29.89
CA ASN A 66 -6.04 -9.44 -30.09
C ASN A 66 -4.74 -10.11 -30.54
N LYS A 67 -4.58 -11.45 -30.54
CA LYS A 67 -3.30 -12.09 -30.91
C LYS A 67 -2.86 -11.66 -32.32
N GLY A 68 -1.65 -11.12 -32.43
CA GLY A 68 -1.07 -10.65 -33.70
C GLY A 68 -1.44 -9.21 -34.10
N THR A 69 -2.33 -8.54 -33.37
CA THR A 69 -2.62 -7.12 -33.61
C THR A 69 -1.52 -6.22 -33.03
N ARG A 70 -1.12 -5.17 -33.75
CA ARG A 70 -0.23 -4.11 -33.25
C ARG A 70 -1.08 -2.90 -32.84
N GLY A 71 -0.86 -2.35 -31.65
CA GLY A 71 -1.56 -1.17 -31.14
C GLY A 71 -2.29 -1.40 -29.81
N LEU A 72 -3.39 -0.65 -29.62
CA LEU A 72 -4.08 -0.32 -28.36
C LEU A 72 -4.27 -1.48 -27.36
N TYR A 73 -4.35 -2.72 -27.83
CA TYR A 73 -4.65 -3.91 -27.02
C TYR A 73 -3.46 -4.82 -26.70
N ASN A 74 -2.27 -4.61 -27.30
CA ASN A 74 -1.15 -5.57 -27.23
C ASN A 74 0.22 -4.99 -26.86
N VAL A 75 0.34 -3.67 -26.87
CA VAL A 75 1.55 -2.97 -26.45
C VAL A 75 1.04 -1.84 -25.59
N GLY A 76 1.17 -1.95 -24.26
CA GLY A 76 0.78 -0.88 -23.37
C GLY A 76 1.30 0.46 -23.90
N GLY A 77 0.45 1.50 -23.84
CA GLY A 77 0.66 2.86 -24.38
C GLY A 77 1.91 3.06 -25.25
N ASN A 78 1.75 3.01 -26.57
CA ASN A 78 2.80 3.34 -27.53
C ASN A 78 3.41 4.73 -27.23
N LYS A 79 4.68 4.97 -27.60
CA LYS A 79 5.43 6.22 -27.35
C LYS A 79 4.70 7.54 -27.71
N THR A 80 3.67 7.49 -28.56
CA THR A 80 2.88 8.64 -29.04
C THR A 80 1.43 8.67 -28.54
N SER A 81 1.06 7.80 -27.60
CA SER A 81 -0.34 7.70 -27.12
C SER A 81 -0.80 8.94 -26.35
N PHE A 82 0.15 9.72 -25.82
CA PHE A 82 -0.11 11.00 -25.17
C PHE A 82 0.50 12.13 -25.99
N LYS A 83 -0.22 13.24 -26.11
CA LYS A 83 0.32 14.46 -26.73
C LYS A 83 1.56 14.93 -25.96
N PRO A 84 2.60 15.47 -26.61
CA PRO A 84 3.72 16.10 -25.92
C PRO A 84 3.22 17.15 -24.90
N GLY A 85 3.78 17.14 -23.70
CA GLY A 85 3.35 18.03 -22.61
C GLY A 85 2.07 17.59 -21.87
N HIS A 86 1.46 16.46 -22.23
CA HIS A 86 0.34 15.91 -21.48
C HIS A 86 0.77 15.51 -20.07
N LYS A 87 0.26 16.23 -19.07
CA LYS A 87 0.50 15.94 -17.66
C LYS A 87 -0.67 15.10 -17.12
N PRO A 88 -0.40 14.05 -16.32
CA PRO A 88 -1.46 13.28 -15.68
C PRO A 88 -2.24 14.16 -14.69
N ALA A 89 -3.50 13.82 -14.42
CA ALA A 89 -4.39 14.61 -13.56
C ALA A 89 -3.84 14.81 -12.13
N ASN A 90 -3.01 13.89 -11.64
CA ASN A 90 -2.35 13.96 -10.32
C ASN A 90 -0.99 14.69 -10.35
N TYR A 91 -0.64 15.34 -11.47
CA TYR A 91 0.58 16.13 -11.56
C TYR A 91 0.58 17.26 -10.53
N LYS A 92 1.75 17.47 -9.91
CA LYS A 92 2.04 18.59 -9.02
C LYS A 92 3.31 19.28 -9.49
N PRO A 93 3.41 20.62 -9.46
CA PRO A 93 4.62 21.33 -9.90
C PRO A 93 5.81 21.07 -8.96
N VAL A 94 7.03 21.30 -9.44
CA VAL A 94 8.24 21.38 -8.59
C VAL A 94 8.05 22.50 -7.56
N GLY A 95 8.50 22.28 -6.33
CA GLY A 95 8.23 23.11 -5.16
C GLY A 95 6.94 22.74 -4.40
N TYR A 96 6.07 21.90 -4.97
CA TYR A 96 4.85 21.48 -4.28
C TYR A 96 5.15 20.67 -3.02
N GLU A 97 4.49 21.04 -1.92
CA GLU A 97 4.61 20.37 -0.63
C GLU A 97 3.43 19.43 -0.38
N ARG A 98 3.69 18.28 0.24
CA ARG A 98 2.65 17.37 0.73
C ARG A 98 3.07 16.70 2.03
N VAL A 99 2.09 16.35 2.85
CA VAL A 99 2.31 15.48 4.00
C VAL A 99 2.20 14.03 3.54
N ASP A 100 3.19 13.20 3.87
CA ASP A 100 3.19 11.78 3.57
C ASP A 100 2.40 10.99 4.62
N ARG A 101 2.16 9.69 4.37
CA ARG A 101 1.49 8.76 5.29
C ARG A 101 2.09 8.77 6.71
N ASP A 102 3.40 8.97 6.82
CA ASP A 102 4.13 8.99 8.09
C ASP A 102 4.11 10.35 8.79
N GLY A 103 3.45 11.36 8.20
CA GLY A 103 3.30 12.71 8.77
C GLY A 103 4.42 13.70 8.41
N TYR A 104 5.40 13.31 7.59
CA TYR A 104 6.49 14.21 7.15
C TYR A 104 6.09 15.05 5.94
N ILE A 105 6.58 16.29 5.90
CA ILE A 105 6.49 17.13 4.70
C ILE A 105 7.52 16.66 3.65
N LEU A 106 7.02 16.39 2.45
CA LEU A 106 7.79 16.12 1.23
C LEU A 106 7.68 17.32 0.29
N ILE A 107 8.80 17.75 -0.29
CA ILE A 107 8.86 18.75 -1.35
C ILE A 107 9.19 18.03 -2.65
N LYS A 108 8.45 18.35 -3.71
CA LYS A 108 8.80 17.91 -5.05
C LYS A 108 9.99 18.73 -5.57
N VAL A 109 11.13 18.11 -5.79
CA VAL A 109 12.38 18.77 -6.24
C VAL A 109 12.69 18.56 -7.72
N SER A 110 12.07 17.58 -8.37
CA SER A 110 12.26 17.31 -9.79
C SER A 110 11.00 16.72 -10.42
N ASP A 111 10.80 17.01 -11.72
CA ASP A 111 9.78 16.38 -12.53
C ASP A 111 10.20 14.98 -13.01
N ASP A 112 11.51 14.74 -13.12
CA ASP A 112 12.10 13.57 -13.76
C ASP A 112 12.71 12.56 -12.78
N GLY A 113 12.79 11.31 -13.25
CA GLY A 113 13.44 10.21 -12.53
C GLY A 113 12.53 9.44 -11.56
N PRO A 114 13.11 8.49 -10.80
CA PRO A 114 12.38 7.71 -9.82
C PRO A 114 11.88 8.58 -8.66
N TRP A 115 10.88 8.09 -7.94
CA TRP A 115 10.20 8.82 -6.86
C TRP A 115 11.15 9.46 -5.84
N GLN A 116 12.21 8.74 -5.45
CA GLN A 116 13.22 9.19 -4.48
C GLN A 116 14.04 10.40 -4.95
N LYS A 117 14.18 10.59 -6.27
CA LYS A 117 14.84 11.77 -6.86
C LYS A 117 13.87 12.93 -7.05
N ARG A 118 12.58 12.64 -7.21
CA ARG A 118 11.52 13.64 -7.42
C ARG A 118 11.02 14.27 -6.13
N TRP A 119 11.02 13.51 -5.03
CA TRP A 119 10.52 13.94 -3.73
C TRP A 119 11.61 13.82 -2.67
N LYS A 120 11.82 14.91 -1.92
CA LYS A 120 12.73 14.92 -0.77
C LYS A 120 11.98 15.37 0.48
N HIS A 121 12.45 14.91 1.64
CA HIS A 121 11.92 15.35 2.92
C HIS A 121 12.37 16.79 3.22
N LYS A 122 11.40 17.67 3.53
CA LYS A 122 11.65 19.09 3.80
C LYS A 122 12.67 19.30 4.92
N HIS A 123 12.55 18.56 6.02
CA HIS A 123 13.45 18.66 7.16
C HIS A 123 14.91 18.31 6.84
N LYS A 124 15.15 17.35 5.92
CA LYS A 124 16.50 17.04 5.47
C LYS A 124 17.07 18.17 4.62
N MET A 125 16.27 18.69 3.68
CA MET A 125 16.69 19.80 2.83
C MET A 125 17.08 21.03 3.65
N VAL A 126 16.20 21.45 4.57
CA VAL A 126 16.43 22.61 5.45
C VAL A 126 17.68 22.42 6.30
N TRP A 127 17.89 21.22 6.85
CA TRP A 127 19.10 20.92 7.63
C TRP A 127 20.37 20.92 6.77
N GLU A 128 20.32 20.29 5.59
CA GLU A 128 21.45 20.15 4.67
C GLU A 128 21.91 21.48 4.07
N GLU A 129 20.99 22.45 3.91
CA GLU A 129 21.29 23.80 3.43
C GLU A 129 22.22 24.56 4.38
N GLU A 130 22.03 24.39 5.70
CA GLU A 130 22.79 25.11 6.73
C GLU A 130 23.98 24.32 7.29
N ASN A 131 23.81 23.00 7.49
CA ASN A 131 24.80 22.15 8.18
C ASN A 131 25.56 21.22 7.24
N GLY A 132 25.18 21.18 5.96
CA GLY A 132 25.72 20.23 4.99
C GLY A 132 25.12 18.82 5.08
N PRO A 133 25.68 17.85 4.32
CA PRO A 133 25.07 16.54 4.13
C PRO A 133 24.97 15.74 5.44
N ILE A 134 23.85 15.06 5.64
CA ILE A 134 23.64 14.17 6.79
C ILE A 134 24.61 12.98 6.70
N PRO A 135 25.54 12.81 7.68
CA PRO A 135 26.51 11.73 7.63
C PRO A 135 25.85 10.35 7.71
N SER A 136 26.52 9.33 7.18
CA SER A 136 26.06 7.95 7.32
C SER A 136 25.94 7.56 8.81
N GLY A 137 24.95 6.75 9.15
CA GLY A 137 24.67 6.36 10.53
C GLY A 137 24.02 7.44 11.41
N HIS A 138 23.72 8.60 10.85
CA HIS A 138 23.00 9.68 11.55
C HIS A 138 21.57 9.85 11.01
N CYS A 139 20.71 10.46 11.82
CA CYS A 139 19.34 10.81 11.45
C CYS A 139 18.90 12.09 12.17
N LEU A 140 17.96 12.80 11.56
CA LEU A 140 17.31 13.95 12.17
C LEU A 140 16.10 13.51 12.99
N ILE A 141 15.94 14.11 14.17
CA ILE A 141 14.73 14.03 14.98
C ILE A 141 14.12 15.41 15.13
N PHE A 142 12.80 15.43 15.38
CA PHE A 142 12.06 16.63 15.76
C PHE A 142 11.99 16.66 17.28
N LEU A 143 12.51 17.72 17.90
CA LEU A 143 12.61 17.83 19.35
C LEU A 143 11.24 17.93 20.03
N ASP A 144 10.28 18.58 19.38
CA ASP A 144 8.87 18.66 19.80
C ASP A 144 7.99 17.47 19.37
N GLY A 145 8.55 16.50 18.65
CA GLY A 145 7.80 15.38 18.06
C GLY A 145 6.86 15.75 16.90
N ASN A 146 6.72 17.02 16.55
CA ASN A 146 5.86 17.51 15.48
C ASN A 146 6.59 17.58 14.13
N LYS A 147 6.34 16.57 13.30
CA LYS A 147 6.97 16.38 11.97
C LYS A 147 6.64 17.48 10.94
N ILE A 148 5.67 18.34 11.23
CA ILE A 148 5.25 19.46 10.38
C ILE A 148 6.00 20.74 10.78
N ASN A 149 6.46 20.85 12.03
CA ASN A 149 7.25 21.99 12.52
C ASN A 149 8.72 21.87 12.06
N VAL A 150 8.95 22.17 10.78
CA VAL A 150 10.28 22.12 10.16
C VAL A 150 11.01 23.44 10.39
N LYS A 151 11.62 23.60 11.57
CA LYS A 151 12.54 24.69 11.90
C LYS A 151 13.87 24.11 12.35
N LEU A 152 14.97 24.81 12.06
CA LEU A 152 16.32 24.33 12.36
C LEU A 152 16.54 24.12 13.86
N ASP A 153 16.01 24.99 14.70
CA ASP A 153 16.07 24.91 16.17
C ASP A 153 15.32 23.69 16.74
N ASN A 154 14.31 23.20 16.02
CA ASN A 154 13.54 22.01 16.36
C ASN A 154 14.12 20.72 15.78
N LEU A 155 15.12 20.81 14.91
CA LEU A 155 15.78 19.65 14.32
C LEU A 155 17.10 19.38 15.02
N GLN A 156 17.31 18.12 15.39
CA GLN A 156 18.58 17.69 15.97
C GLN A 156 19.12 16.48 15.21
N LEU A 157 20.38 16.59 14.78
CA LEU A 157 21.12 15.46 14.25
C LEU A 157 21.59 14.58 15.40
N ILE A 158 21.25 13.29 15.34
CA ILE A 158 21.69 12.27 16.30
C ILE A 158 22.17 11.02 15.57
N THR A 159 22.93 10.18 16.27
CA THR A 159 23.29 8.85 15.77
C THR A 159 22.09 7.91 15.82
N ARG A 160 22.05 6.91 14.93
CA ARG A 160 21.03 5.85 14.98
C ARG A 160 21.07 5.03 16.28
N GLN A 161 22.23 4.93 16.92
CA GLN A 161 22.38 4.27 18.22
C GLN A 161 21.68 5.06 19.34
N GLN A 162 21.87 6.38 19.38
CA GLN A 162 21.13 7.25 20.31
C GLN A 162 19.63 7.14 20.08
N LEU A 163 19.16 7.16 18.81
CA LEU A 163 17.75 6.99 18.50
C LEU A 163 17.18 5.67 19.04
N ALA A 164 17.94 4.58 18.94
CA ALA A 164 17.52 3.29 19.49
C ALA A 164 17.35 3.34 21.01
N ARG A 165 18.28 3.97 21.74
CA ARG A 165 18.19 4.15 23.20
C ARG A 165 17.05 5.08 23.61
N LEU A 166 16.82 6.15 22.86
CA LEU A 166 15.69 7.05 23.07
C LEU A 166 14.35 6.31 22.99
N ASN A 167 14.17 5.49 21.95
CA ASN A 167 12.93 4.72 21.76
C ASN A 167 12.76 3.62 22.80
N GLN A 168 13.83 2.88 23.15
CA GLN A 168 13.78 1.83 24.17
C GLN A 168 13.35 2.36 25.54
N ASN A 169 13.86 3.54 25.91
CA ASN A 169 13.60 4.16 27.20
C ASN A 169 12.45 5.18 27.18
N LYS A 170 11.75 5.34 26.04
CA LYS A 170 10.64 6.30 25.84
C LYS A 170 11.00 7.74 26.23
N LEU A 171 12.19 8.19 25.81
CA LEU A 171 12.75 9.50 26.17
C LEU A 171 12.45 10.61 25.15
N ILE A 172 11.58 10.35 24.18
CA ILE A 172 11.11 11.36 23.23
C ILE A 172 9.78 11.88 23.76
N ALA A 173 9.70 13.18 23.99
CA ALA A 173 8.51 13.88 24.48
C ALA A 173 8.05 14.93 23.46
N ASN A 174 6.92 15.58 23.75
CA ASN A 174 6.41 16.69 22.95
C ASN A 174 7.06 18.04 23.31
N ASP A 175 7.98 18.04 24.28
CA ASP A 175 8.71 19.23 24.73
C ASP A 175 10.17 19.14 24.26
N PRO A 176 10.68 20.18 23.56
CA PRO A 176 12.04 20.18 23.05
C PRO A 176 13.13 20.01 24.11
N GLU A 177 12.99 20.61 25.29
CA GLU A 177 13.98 20.57 26.37
C GLU A 177 14.02 19.18 27.02
N ILE A 178 12.86 18.54 27.17
CA ILE A 178 12.78 17.16 27.64
C ILE A 178 13.47 16.22 26.65
N THR A 179 13.19 16.37 25.36
CA THR A 179 13.80 15.53 24.32
C THR A 179 15.31 15.75 24.24
N LYS A 180 15.80 16.99 24.33
CA LYS A 180 17.25 17.30 24.43
C LYS A 180 17.90 16.57 25.62
N THR A 181 17.27 16.65 26.80
CA THR A 181 17.74 15.94 28.00
C THR A 181 17.74 14.42 27.77
N GLY A 182 16.70 13.90 27.11
CA GLY A 182 16.61 12.50 26.70
C GLY A 182 17.77 12.05 25.81
N ILE A 183 18.23 12.89 24.88
CA ILE A 183 19.39 12.61 24.01
C ILE A 183 20.67 12.48 24.85
N VAL A 184 20.86 13.36 25.84
CA VAL A 184 21.99 13.29 26.77
C VAL A 184 21.94 12.00 27.58
N MET A 185 20.77 11.64 28.14
CA MET A 185 20.59 10.37 28.84
C MET A 185 20.86 9.16 27.94
N ALA A 186 20.43 9.20 26.67
CA ALA A 186 20.71 8.15 25.70
C ALA A 186 22.21 7.97 25.44
N ALA A 187 22.99 9.06 25.42
CA ALA A 187 24.44 8.99 25.31
C ALA A 187 25.07 8.36 26.56
N ILE A 188 24.61 8.75 27.75
CA ILE A 188 25.05 8.16 29.03
C ILE A 188 24.75 6.65 29.07
N TYR A 189 23.54 6.23 28.71
CA TYR A 189 23.18 4.81 28.66
C TYR A 189 24.03 4.01 27.67
N SER A 190 24.32 4.58 26.50
CA SER A 190 25.23 3.94 25.54
C SER A 190 26.62 3.76 26.15
N LYS A 191 27.16 4.77 26.83
CA LYS A 191 28.49 4.69 27.44
C LYS A 191 28.57 3.69 28.60
N ILE A 192 27.55 3.65 29.46
CA ILE A 192 27.43 2.64 30.52
C ILE A 192 27.41 1.22 29.92
N GLY A 193 26.70 1.03 28.81
CA GLY A 193 26.63 -0.26 28.10
C GLY A 193 27.93 -0.67 27.42
N GLU A 194 28.79 0.27 27.02
CA GLU A 194 30.15 -0.01 26.56
C GLU A 194 31.03 -0.52 27.69
N LEU A 195 31.11 0.23 28.80
CA LEU A 195 31.97 -0.11 29.94
C LEU A 195 31.62 -1.47 30.56
N LYS A 196 30.33 -1.82 30.65
CA LYS A 196 29.90 -3.15 31.15
C LYS A 196 30.27 -4.32 30.25
N ARG A 197 30.50 -4.08 28.95
CA ARG A 197 30.98 -5.11 28.02
C ARG A 197 32.48 -5.28 28.14
N GLU A 198 33.20 -4.16 28.24
CA GLU A 198 34.65 -4.14 28.47
C GLU A 198 35.01 -4.84 29.79
N SER A 199 34.24 -4.62 30.87
CA SER A 199 34.49 -5.28 32.15
C SER A 199 34.17 -6.78 32.21
N LYS A 200 33.57 -7.34 31.16
CA LYS A 200 33.19 -8.76 31.06
C LYS A 200 34.10 -9.56 30.13
N GLN A 201 34.94 -8.87 29.35
CA GLN A 201 36.02 -9.47 28.57
C GLN A 201 37.27 -9.60 29.44
#